data_AF-A0A7V2H759-F1
#
_entry.id   AF-A0A7V2H759-F1
#
_cell.length_a   1.000
_cell.length_b   1.000
_cell.length_c   1.000
_cell.angle_alpha   90.00
_cell.angle_beta   90.00
_cell.angle_gamma   90.00
#
_symmetry.space_group_name_H-M   'P 1'
#
loop_
_entity.id
_entity.type
_entity.pdbx_description
1 polymer ?
#
loop_
_entity_poly.entity_id
_entity_poly.type
_entity_poly.pdbx_seq_one_letter_code
_entity_poly.pdbx_strand_id
1 'polypeptide(L)'
;ERQNPDILDGQRRRRIAAGAGVNVAEVGQFMKQFEMSRDMMRAVGGMGMMGKLKLMKQMMSGNLAGLGTPGGPMLRTKKSGWMEKKDRNKRGKRR
;
A
#
# COMPACT_ATOMS: atom_id res chain seq x y z
N GLU A 1 19.99 -2.42 9.86
CA GLU A 1 19.53 -2.51 8.45
C GLU A 1 18.23 -3.28 8.30
N ARG A 2 18.05 -4.45 8.93
CA ARG A 2 16.76 -5.19 8.84
C ARG A 2 15.58 -4.49 9.52
N GLN A 3 15.81 -3.83 10.65
CA GLN A 3 14.77 -3.12 11.42
C GLN A 3 14.30 -1.83 10.72
N ASN A 4 15.24 -1.11 10.10
CA ASN A 4 14.98 0.12 9.36
C ASN A 4 15.59 -0.01 7.95
N PRO A 5 14.81 -0.45 6.95
CA PRO A 5 15.25 -0.59 5.57
C PRO A 5 15.60 0.77 4.93
N ASP A 6 15.02 1.86 5.43
CA ASP A 6 15.15 3.20 4.84
C ASP A 6 16.57 3.77 4.94
N ILE A 7 17.44 3.18 5.76
CA ILE A 7 18.86 3.57 5.90
C ILE A 7 19.77 2.93 4.84
N LEU A 8 19.23 2.14 3.90
CA LEU A 8 19.99 1.43 2.88
C LEU A 8 20.51 2.37 1.78
N ASP A 9 21.69 2.93 2.03
CA ASP A 9 22.48 3.67 1.04
C ASP A 9 23.14 2.74 -0.03
N GLY A 10 23.87 3.33 -0.98
CA GLY A 10 24.57 2.59 -2.04
C GLY A 10 25.74 1.73 -1.55
N GLN A 11 26.44 2.12 -0.48
CA GLN A 11 27.56 1.33 0.07
C GLN A 11 27.04 0.09 0.81
N ARG A 12 25.96 0.23 1.58
CA ARG A 12 25.30 -0.88 2.27
C ARG A 12 24.73 -1.89 1.28
N ARG A 13 24.13 -1.43 0.18
CA ARG A 13 23.66 -2.31 -0.91
C ARG A 13 24.81 -3.10 -1.55
N ARG A 14 25.98 -2.48 -1.77
CA ARG A 14 27.18 -3.19 -2.23
C ARG A 14 27.66 -4.23 -1.23
N ARG A 15 27.65 -3.93 0.07
CA ARG A 15 28.03 -4.88 1.12
C ARG A 15 27.08 -6.08 1.18
N ILE A 16 25.76 -5.85 1.04
CA ILE A 16 24.75 -6.91 1.00
C ILE A 16 24.91 -7.75 -0.26
N ALA A 17 25.09 -7.12 -1.41
CA ALA A 17 25.34 -7.79 -2.68
C ALA A 17 26.57 -8.70 -2.61
N ALA A 18 27.70 -8.18 -2.11
CA ALA A 18 28.93 -8.96 -1.91
C ALA A 18 28.76 -10.11 -0.92
N GLY A 19 28.04 -9.90 0.19
CA GLY A 19 27.80 -10.93 1.19
C GLY A 19 26.80 -12.02 0.75
N ALA A 20 25.89 -11.69 -0.17
CA ALA A 20 24.89 -12.62 -0.69
C ALA A 20 25.26 -13.23 -2.06
N GLY A 21 26.35 -12.77 -2.70
CA GLY A 21 26.77 -13.24 -4.02
C GLY A 21 25.84 -12.82 -5.16
N VAL A 22 25.12 -11.71 -4.99
CA VAL A 22 24.12 -11.21 -5.97
C VAL A 22 24.55 -9.85 -6.54
N ASN A 23 23.91 -9.41 -7.62
CA ASN A 23 24.20 -8.10 -8.19
C ASN A 23 23.54 -6.98 -7.35
N VAL A 24 24.18 -5.82 -7.27
CA VAL A 24 23.65 -4.62 -6.59
C VAL A 24 22.28 -4.21 -7.15
N ALA A 25 22.06 -4.42 -8.45
CA ALA A 25 20.77 -4.14 -9.10
C ALA A 25 19.63 -5.02 -8.55
N GLU A 26 19.90 -6.30 -8.29
CA GLU A 26 18.93 -7.27 -7.76
C GLU A 26 18.54 -6.92 -6.33
N VAL A 27 19.51 -6.48 -5.51
CA VAL A 27 19.24 -5.96 -4.16
C VAL A 27 18.30 -4.76 -4.21
N GLY A 28 18.47 -3.89 -5.21
CA GLY A 28 17.58 -2.75 -5.43
C GLY A 28 16.16 -3.14 -5.81
N GLN A 29 15.98 -4.16 -6.66
CA GLN A 29 14.67 -4.68 -7.04
C GLN A 29 13.96 -5.36 -5.85
N PHE A 30 14.71 -6.15 -5.08
CA PHE A 30 14.19 -6.80 -3.87
C PHE A 30 13.70 -5.77 -2.84
N MET A 31 14.44 -4.68 -2.63
CA MET A 31 14.01 -3.61 -1.72
C MET A 31 12.70 -2.96 -2.13
N LYS A 32 12.47 -2.75 -3.43
CA LYS A 32 11.18 -2.21 -3.93
C LYS A 32 10.01 -3.17 -3.67
N GLN A 33 10.21 -4.47 -3.87
CA GLN A 33 9.20 -5.49 -3.60
C GLN A 33 8.89 -5.60 -2.09
N PHE A 34 9.93 -5.46 -1.27
CA PHE A 34 9.80 -5.42 0.18
C PHE A 34 9.02 -4.19 0.65
N GLU A 35 9.30 -3.01 0.12
CA GLU A 35 8.57 -1.77 0.45
C GLU A 35 7.09 -1.86 0.09
N MET A 36 6.77 -2.35 -1.10
CA MET A 36 5.39 -2.59 -1.53
C MET A 36 4.65 -3.53 -0.55
N SER A 37 5.31 -4.61 -0.15
CA SER A 37 4.76 -5.58 0.81
C SER A 37 4.61 -4.98 2.21
N ARG A 38 5.58 -4.17 2.65
CA ARG A 38 5.55 -3.44 3.93
C ARG A 38 4.39 -2.47 3.97
N ASP A 39 4.15 -1.73 2.91
CA ASP A 39 3.07 -0.75 2.82
C ASP A 39 1.71 -1.43 2.75
N MET A 40 1.60 -2.55 2.02
CA MET A 40 0.40 -3.38 2.03
C MET A 40 0.12 -3.93 3.44
N MET A 41 1.12 -4.47 4.12
CA MET A 41 0.97 -5.00 5.47
C MET A 41 0.60 -3.90 6.49
N ARG A 42 1.15 -2.69 6.35
CA ARG A 42 0.76 -1.51 7.12
C ARG A 42 -0.68 -1.08 6.84
N ALA A 43 -1.09 -1.07 5.57
CA ALA A 43 -2.46 -0.72 5.17
C ALA A 43 -3.49 -1.73 5.71
N VAL A 44 -3.16 -3.02 5.68
CA VAL A 44 -4.01 -4.10 6.22
C VAL A 44 -4.00 -4.10 7.76
N GLY A 45 -2.85 -3.84 8.38
CA GLY A 45 -2.71 -3.73 9.83
C GLY A 45 -3.43 -2.50 10.41
N GLY A 46 -3.42 -1.39 9.68
CA GLY A 46 -4.18 -0.17 10.01
C GLY A 46 -5.66 -0.24 9.64
N MET A 47 -6.09 -1.26 8.89
CA MET A 47 -7.51 -1.52 8.61
C MET A 47 -8.18 -2.11 9.86
N GLY A 48 -9.11 -1.35 10.45
CA GLY A 48 -9.97 -1.87 11.52
C GLY A 48 -10.83 -3.05 11.07
N MET A 49 -11.53 -3.69 12.01
CA MET A 49 -12.39 -4.86 11.78
C MET A 49 -13.31 -4.72 10.55
N MET A 50 -13.89 -3.53 10.37
CA MET A 50 -14.77 -3.20 9.24
C MET A 50 -14.03 -3.15 7.89
N GLY A 51 -12.78 -2.67 7.89
CA GLY A 51 -11.91 -2.67 6.72
C GLY A 51 -11.51 -4.07 6.28
N LYS A 52 -11.16 -4.92 7.26
CA LYS A 52 -10.89 -6.34 7.02
C LYS A 52 -12.13 -7.08 6.50
N LEU A 53 -13.31 -6.83 7.08
CA LEU A 53 -14.55 -7.44 6.63
C LEU A 53 -14.91 -7.01 5.20
N LYS A 54 -14.63 -5.76 4.83
CA LYS A 54 -14.83 -5.25 3.46
C LYS A 54 -13.85 -5.87 2.48
N LEU A 55 -12.57 -6.01 2.84
CA LEU A 55 -11.56 -6.71 2.06
C LEU A 55 -11.95 -8.18 1.85
N MET A 56 -12.36 -8.85 2.93
CA MET A 56 -12.81 -10.25 2.90
C MET A 56 -14.07 -10.42 2.06
N LYS A 57 -15.07 -9.52 2.19
CA LYS A 57 -16.27 -9.53 1.35
C LYS A 57 -15.93 -9.30 -0.12
N GLN A 58 -14.93 -8.48 -0.43
CA GLN A 58 -14.47 -8.21 -1.79
C GLN A 58 -13.67 -9.37 -2.40
N MET A 59 -12.90 -10.12 -1.58
CA MET A 59 -12.30 -11.39 -2.00
C MET A 59 -13.36 -12.48 -2.19
N MET A 60 -14.32 -12.59 -1.28
CA MET A 60 -15.34 -13.64 -1.30
C MET A 60 -16.39 -13.42 -2.38
N SER A 61 -16.60 -12.17 -2.83
CA SER A 61 -17.51 -11.85 -3.93
C SER A 61 -16.91 -12.11 -5.32
N GLY A 62 -15.77 -12.81 -5.42
CA GLY A 62 -15.14 -13.14 -6.71
C GLY A 62 -14.54 -11.95 -7.46
N ASN A 63 -14.52 -10.76 -6.87
CA ASN A 63 -14.04 -9.54 -7.50
C ASN A 63 -12.54 -9.31 -7.25
N LEU A 64 -11.77 -10.40 -7.34
CA LEU A 64 -10.31 -10.40 -7.22
C LEU A 64 -9.61 -9.68 -8.40
N ALA A 65 -10.36 -9.25 -9.41
CA ALA A 65 -9.87 -8.40 -10.50
C ALA A 65 -9.51 -6.97 -10.05
N GLY A 66 -10.03 -6.51 -8.91
CA GLY A 66 -9.82 -5.13 -8.41
C GLY A 66 -8.67 -4.96 -7.41
N LEU A 67 -7.99 -6.04 -7.02
CA LEU A 67 -6.95 -6.01 -5.98
C LEU A 67 -5.51 -6.01 -6.54
N GLY A 68 -5.35 -6.13 -7.87
CA GLY A 68 -4.05 -6.28 -8.53
C GLY A 68 -3.89 -5.52 -9.85
N THR A 69 -4.86 -4.72 -10.28
CA THR A 69 -4.75 -3.88 -11.48
C THR A 69 -4.28 -2.46 -11.14
N PRO A 70 -3.22 -1.94 -11.79
CA PRO A 70 -2.86 -0.52 -11.70
C PRO A 70 -3.95 0.28 -12.42
N GLY A 71 -4.98 0.71 -11.66
CA GLY A 71 -6.17 1.36 -12.21
C GLY A 71 -7.49 0.99 -11.51
N GLY A 72 -7.48 0.03 -10.60
CA GLY A 72 -8.64 -0.23 -9.72
C GLY A 72 -8.91 0.97 -8.79
N PRO A 73 -10.15 1.16 -8.30
CA PRO A 73 -10.50 2.31 -7.49
C PRO A 73 -9.63 2.36 -6.25
N MET A 74 -8.74 3.37 -6.20
CA MET A 74 -7.89 3.63 -5.05
C MET A 74 -8.75 3.62 -3.79
N LEU A 75 -8.35 2.81 -2.81
CA LEU A 75 -8.81 2.95 -1.44
C LEU A 75 -8.69 4.44 -1.08
N ARG A 76 -9.84 5.10 -0.95
CA ARG A 76 -9.94 6.52 -0.64
C ARG A 76 -9.30 6.77 0.72
N THR A 77 -8.01 7.08 0.71
CA THR A 77 -7.32 7.68 1.85
C THR A 77 -8.03 8.99 2.18
N LYS A 78 -8.19 9.30 3.47
CA LYS A 78 -8.83 10.52 3.99
C LYS A 78 -8.18 11.83 3.52
N LYS A 79 -7.13 11.76 2.69
CA LYS A 79 -6.36 12.89 2.17
C LYS A 79 -6.62 13.22 0.69
N SER A 80 -7.54 12.56 -0.02
CA SER A 80 -7.96 12.98 -1.36
C SER A 80 -9.19 13.90 -1.30
N GLY A 81 -8.95 15.19 -1.49
CA GLY A 81 -9.94 16.28 -1.42
C GLY A 81 -10.91 16.33 -2.59
N TRP A 82 -11.77 15.30 -2.74
CA TRP A 82 -12.94 15.39 -3.59
C TRP A 82 -14.19 14.94 -2.83
N MET A 83 -14.99 15.92 -2.40
CA MET A 83 -16.32 15.70 -1.85
C MET A 83 -17.35 15.57 -2.97
N GLU A 84 -18.03 14.43 -3.00
CA GLU A 84 -19.07 14.09 -3.98
C GLU A 84 -20.25 15.09 -3.90
N LYS A 85 -20.78 15.50 -5.07
CA LYS A 85 -21.79 16.58 -5.18
C LYS A 85 -23.07 16.34 -4.34
N LYS A 86 -23.43 15.09 -4.06
CA LYS A 86 -24.61 14.73 -3.25
C LYS A 86 -24.47 15.15 -1.78
N ASP A 87 -23.26 15.19 -1.23
CA ASP A 87 -23.01 15.55 0.17
C ASP A 87 -23.01 17.06 0.40
N ARG A 88 -22.79 17.86 -0.66
CA ARG A 88 -22.88 19.34 -0.58
C ARG A 88 -24.32 19.81 -0.32
N ASN A 89 -25.32 19.18 -0.93
CA ASN A 89 -26.72 19.62 -0.85
C ASN A 89 -27.42 19.26 0.47
N LYS A 90 -26.86 18.37 1.29
CA LYS A 90 -27.44 18.01 2.60
C LYS A 90 -27.13 19.02 3.71
N ARG A 91 -26.07 19.83 3.55
CA ARG A 91 -25.74 20.89 4.53
C ARG A 91 -26.62 22.13 4.41
N GLY A 92 -27.27 22.35 3.27
CA GLY A 92 -28.15 23.51 3.03
C GLY A 92 -29.59 23.35 3.52
N LYS A 93 -29.99 22.16 4.02
CA LYS A 93 -31.38 21.86 4.43
C LYS A 93 -31.56 21.70 5.95
N ARG A 94 -30.61 22.20 6.73
CA ARG A 94 -30.71 22.33 8.19
C ARG A 94 -30.69 23.80 8.58
N ARG A 95 -31.73 24.53 8.16
CA ARG A 95 -32.21 25.77 8.78
C ARG A 95 -33.73 25.70 8.77
#